data_AF-A0A7Y4WW93-F1
#
_entry.id   AF-A0A7Y4WW93-F1
#
_cell.length_a   1.000
_cell.length_b   1.000
_cell.length_c   1.000
_cell.angle_alpha   90.00
_cell.angle_beta   90.00
_cell.angle_gamma   90.00
#
_symmetry.space_group_name_H-M   'P 1'
#
loop_
_entity.id
_entity.type
_entity.pdbx_description
1 polymer ?
#
loop_
_entity_poly.entity_id
_entity_poly.type
_entity_poly.pdbx_seq_one_letter_code
_entity_poly.pdbx_strand_id
1 'polypeptide(L)'
;MRILKCAILSIFVFAGVLSVTFQNGVKSQETPTAGQHDDSVRQARFRHSGRMDVEDGRNPDAINNQGRDDPTEAPAGFDNLTNGFNEQGPPFDTINDENVVALRSFNDNRFIFEEFETIEDGLGPTYNAQSCRECHQNVVTGGASQIAEHRTGRTDGGIFFESLGGSLVQSRATHANIVERVAFGDDIRTFRISTNTLGDGFVEAIANETLMGIRDRQPQNMRGTALMVPVFEGNGNARLGRFGWKNQHASLESFSADAYLNEMGITSPFLPEENTSGGRDVSRYDTVADPEDDGVDLVAFANFIRSTKVPDRGPINATVRSGESLFRQVGCATCHTSSITTAPSGTVINGG
;
A
#
# COMPACT_ATOMS: atom_id res chain seq x y z
N MET A 1 -36.40 28.91 -10.44
CA MET A 1 -36.86 30.31 -10.66
C MET A 1 -37.12 30.97 -9.31
N ARG A 2 -36.17 31.78 -8.82
CA ARG A 2 -36.39 32.92 -7.90
C ARG A 2 -35.10 33.74 -7.87
N ILE A 3 -35.29 35.04 -8.05
CA ILE A 3 -34.33 36.09 -8.39
C ILE A 3 -33.95 36.81 -7.10
N LEU A 4 -32.68 37.18 -6.91
CA LEU A 4 -32.30 38.35 -6.12
C LEU A 4 -31.26 39.16 -6.90
N LYS A 5 -31.59 40.43 -7.13
CA LYS A 5 -30.81 41.42 -7.89
C LYS A 5 -30.12 42.39 -6.93
N CYS A 6 -28.91 42.78 -7.33
CA CYS A 6 -28.25 44.09 -7.14
C CYS A 6 -27.86 44.57 -5.74
N ALA A 7 -26.56 44.80 -5.55
CA ALA A 7 -26.04 46.17 -5.50
C ALA A 7 -24.58 46.21 -5.99
N ILE A 8 -24.38 46.97 -7.06
CA ILE A 8 -23.08 47.43 -7.57
C ILE A 8 -22.75 48.70 -6.78
N LEU A 9 -21.52 48.85 -6.28
CA LEU A 9 -20.95 50.17 -6.03
C LEU A 9 -19.48 50.18 -6.45
N SER A 10 -19.22 50.81 -7.59
CA SER A 10 -17.90 51.20 -8.05
C SER A 10 -17.57 52.58 -7.49
N ILE A 11 -16.42 52.74 -6.85
CA ILE A 11 -15.75 54.04 -6.70
C ILE A 11 -14.29 53.83 -7.12
N PHE A 12 -13.91 54.45 -8.24
CA PHE A 12 -12.52 54.75 -8.55
C PHE A 12 -12.13 56.05 -7.82
N VAL A 13 -10.86 56.17 -7.41
CA VAL A 13 -9.90 57.17 -7.94
C VAL A 13 -8.74 57.48 -6.95
N PHE A 14 -7.54 57.54 -7.54
CA PHE A 14 -6.27 58.21 -7.19
C PHE A 14 -5.17 57.53 -6.36
N ALA A 15 -4.00 57.54 -7.02
CA ALA A 15 -2.68 57.07 -6.63
C ALA A 15 -2.01 57.93 -5.55
N GLY A 16 -1.13 57.28 -4.78
CA GLY A 16 -0.16 57.94 -3.92
C GLY A 16 0.98 56.98 -3.59
N VAL A 17 2.11 57.15 -4.27
CA VAL A 17 3.38 56.51 -3.94
C VAL A 17 3.91 57.14 -2.65
N LEU A 18 4.07 56.34 -1.59
CA LEU A 18 4.94 56.69 -0.46
C LEU A 18 5.76 55.46 -0.07
N SER A 19 7.04 55.47 -0.47
CA SER A 19 8.06 54.64 0.16
C SER A 19 8.25 55.14 1.60
N VAL A 20 7.99 54.26 2.57
CA VAL A 20 8.47 54.45 3.94
C VAL A 20 9.23 53.19 4.32
N THR A 21 10.54 53.33 4.35
CA THR A 21 11.48 52.40 4.94
C THR A 21 11.35 52.48 6.46
N PHE A 22 10.84 51.43 7.11
CA PHE A 22 11.06 51.20 8.54
C PHE A 22 11.75 49.86 8.72
N GLN A 23 13.07 49.93 8.89
CA GLN A 23 13.82 48.90 9.61
C GLN A 23 13.33 48.92 11.05
N ASN A 24 12.74 47.81 11.51
CA ASN A 24 12.82 47.39 12.90
C ASN A 24 12.65 45.87 12.93
N GLY A 25 13.74 45.19 13.26
CA GLY A 25 13.79 43.75 13.41
C GLY A 25 12.94 43.32 14.60
N VAL A 26 11.79 42.71 14.30
CA VAL A 26 11.13 41.79 15.22
C VAL A 26 11.48 40.41 14.70
N LYS A 27 12.32 39.67 15.45
CA LYS A 27 12.41 38.22 15.28
C LYS A 27 11.03 37.67 15.61
N SER A 28 10.22 37.41 14.59
CA SER A 28 9.06 36.54 14.75
C SER A 28 9.60 35.17 15.16
N GLN A 29 9.38 34.80 16.42
CA GLN A 29 9.38 33.40 16.78
C GLN A 29 8.25 32.77 15.97
N GLU A 30 8.62 32.09 14.89
CA GLU A 30 7.70 31.22 14.16
C GLU A 30 7.16 30.20 15.16
N THR A 31 5.89 30.35 15.50
CA THR A 31 5.15 29.31 16.18
C THR A 31 4.98 28.20 15.14
N PRO A 32 5.34 26.93 15.41
CA PRO A 32 5.20 25.86 14.44
C PRO A 32 3.74 25.81 13.98
N THR A 33 3.51 26.09 12.69
CA THR A 33 2.20 25.87 12.08
C THR A 33 1.88 24.38 12.18
N ALA A 34 0.63 24.05 12.50
CA ALA A 34 0.14 22.69 12.77
C ALA A 34 0.53 21.60 11.73
N GLY A 35 1.05 21.95 10.55
CA GLY A 35 1.58 21.01 9.56
C GLY A 35 2.99 20.47 9.80
N GLN A 36 3.79 21.00 10.74
CA GLN A 36 5.13 20.43 11.02
C GLN A 36 5.11 19.22 11.95
N HIS A 37 4.03 19.01 12.70
CA HIS A 37 3.94 17.89 13.66
C HIS A 37 3.62 16.55 12.95
N ASP A 38 2.85 16.57 11.87
CA ASP A 38 2.32 15.39 11.16
C ASP A 38 3.40 14.66 10.32
N ASP A 39 4.24 15.39 9.57
CA ASP A 39 5.28 14.79 8.72
C ASP A 39 6.33 13.98 9.50
N SER A 40 6.66 14.41 10.72
CA SER A 40 7.71 13.76 11.52
C SER A 40 7.31 12.36 12.00
N VAL A 41 6.02 12.15 12.28
CA VAL A 41 5.48 10.87 12.73
C VAL A 41 5.31 9.93 11.55
N ARG A 42 4.77 10.42 10.42
CA ARG A 42 4.68 9.65 9.17
C ARG A 42 6.05 9.18 8.67
N GLN A 43 7.06 10.04 8.73
CA GLN A 43 8.43 9.64 8.37
C GLN A 43 9.04 8.65 9.37
N ALA A 44 8.66 8.72 10.64
CA ALA A 44 9.15 7.77 11.65
C ALA A 44 8.71 6.33 11.35
N ARG A 45 7.54 6.13 10.73
CA ARG A 45 7.01 4.81 10.33
C ARG A 45 7.90 4.10 9.30
N PHE A 46 8.70 4.83 8.54
CA PHE A 46 9.65 4.27 7.55
C PHE A 46 11.07 4.08 8.12
N ARG A 47 11.28 4.28 9.43
CA ARG A 47 12.56 3.99 10.07
C ARG A 47 12.73 2.49 10.21
N HIS A 48 13.90 2.01 9.83
CA HIS A 48 14.24 0.58 9.91
C HIS A 48 15.57 0.39 10.63
N SER A 49 15.80 -0.81 11.18
CA SER A 49 17.05 -1.16 11.88
C SER A 49 18.30 -1.08 11.00
N GLY A 50 18.12 -1.11 9.66
CA GLY A 50 19.21 -1.13 8.67
C GLY A 50 19.92 -2.48 8.57
N ARG A 51 19.52 -3.43 9.41
CA ARG A 51 19.95 -4.82 9.37
C ARG A 51 18.93 -5.61 8.57
N MET A 52 19.38 -6.21 7.48
CA MET A 52 18.62 -7.22 6.73
C MET A 52 19.14 -8.61 7.12
N ASP A 53 18.22 -9.53 7.39
CA ASP A 53 18.56 -10.93 7.60
C ASP A 53 18.85 -11.63 6.27
N VAL A 54 19.61 -12.74 6.34
CA VAL A 54 19.97 -13.55 5.18
C VAL A 54 18.89 -14.59 4.93
N GLU A 55 18.30 -14.60 3.73
CA GLU A 55 17.07 -15.35 3.43
C GLU A 55 17.27 -16.48 2.41
N ASP A 56 18.46 -16.66 1.84
CA ASP A 56 18.69 -17.71 0.84
C ASP A 56 18.96 -19.12 1.41
N GLY A 57 18.84 -19.24 2.74
CA GLY A 57 19.09 -20.49 3.46
C GLY A 57 20.56 -20.92 3.48
N ARG A 58 21.52 -20.07 3.10
CA ARG A 58 22.95 -20.25 3.39
C ARG A 58 23.26 -19.76 4.81
N ASN A 59 22.54 -20.29 5.79
CA ASN A 59 22.93 -20.13 7.18
C ASN A 59 24.16 -21.03 7.44
N PRO A 60 25.34 -20.49 7.78
CA PRO A 60 26.52 -21.32 8.10
C PRO A 60 26.30 -22.22 9.34
N ASP A 61 25.29 -21.94 10.15
CA ASP A 61 24.95 -22.66 11.38
C ASP A 61 23.74 -23.61 11.22
N ALA A 62 23.14 -23.71 10.02
CA ALA A 62 22.03 -24.65 9.78
C ALA A 62 22.56 -26.08 9.65
N ILE A 63 22.49 -26.83 10.75
CA ILE A 63 22.71 -28.27 10.79
C ILE A 63 21.62 -28.96 9.96
N ASN A 64 22.08 -29.72 8.96
CA ASN A 64 21.34 -30.70 8.15
C ASN A 64 20.52 -30.20 6.96
N ASN A 65 21.18 -30.40 5.82
CA ASN A 65 20.68 -30.60 4.47
C ASN A 65 19.68 -31.78 4.39
N GLN A 66 18.44 -31.59 4.83
CA GLN A 66 17.35 -32.54 4.58
C GLN A 66 16.28 -31.92 3.67
N GLY A 67 16.13 -32.50 2.47
CA GLY A 67 14.92 -32.38 1.64
C GLY A 67 14.68 -31.02 0.99
N ARG A 68 15.64 -30.46 0.25
CA ARG A 68 15.30 -29.43 -0.74
C ARG A 68 14.64 -30.13 -1.93
N ASP A 69 13.32 -30.21 -1.92
CA ASP A 69 12.56 -30.54 -3.13
C ASP A 69 12.91 -29.51 -4.20
N ASP A 70 13.07 -29.97 -5.45
CA ASP A 70 13.29 -29.07 -6.58
C ASP A 70 12.13 -28.06 -6.66
N PRO A 71 12.39 -26.77 -6.92
CA PRO A 71 11.35 -25.77 -6.99
C PRO A 71 10.33 -26.15 -8.07
N THR A 72 9.05 -26.13 -7.70
CA THR A 72 7.93 -26.37 -8.61
C THR A 72 7.32 -25.04 -9.06
N GLU A 73 6.57 -25.08 -10.17
CA GLU A 73 5.79 -23.92 -10.62
C GLU A 73 4.70 -23.59 -9.60
N ALA A 74 4.49 -22.29 -9.35
CA ALA A 74 3.43 -21.83 -8.46
C ALA A 74 2.05 -22.26 -9.01
N PRO A 75 1.14 -22.77 -8.15
CA PRO A 75 -0.23 -23.05 -8.56
C PRO A 75 -0.88 -21.80 -9.15
N ALA A 76 -1.47 -21.93 -10.33
CA ALA A 76 -2.09 -20.84 -11.07
C ALA A 76 -3.60 -21.05 -11.22
N GLY A 77 -4.37 -19.96 -11.22
CA GLY A 77 -5.82 -20.04 -11.44
C GLY A 77 -6.58 -18.79 -11.03
N PHE A 78 -7.75 -18.61 -11.63
CA PHE A 78 -8.76 -17.62 -11.25
C PHE A 78 -10.02 -18.34 -10.76
N ASP A 79 -9.89 -19.13 -9.69
CA ASP A 79 -10.91 -20.08 -9.24
C ASP A 79 -11.32 -19.93 -7.76
N ASN A 80 -10.78 -18.95 -7.03
CA ASN A 80 -10.96 -18.79 -5.58
C ASN A 80 -10.58 -20.06 -4.79
N LEU A 81 -9.61 -20.84 -5.27
CA LEU A 81 -9.05 -21.96 -4.54
C LEU A 81 -7.68 -21.61 -3.97
N THR A 82 -7.39 -22.11 -2.77
CA THR A 82 -6.10 -21.94 -2.11
C THR A 82 -4.96 -22.57 -2.93
N ASN A 83 -3.78 -21.97 -2.82
CA ASN A 83 -2.52 -22.53 -3.29
C ASN A 83 -1.94 -23.60 -2.33
N GLY A 84 -2.56 -23.80 -1.17
CA GLY A 84 -2.14 -24.75 -0.14
C GLY A 84 -1.51 -24.14 1.11
N PHE A 85 -1.30 -22.82 1.18
CA PHE A 85 -0.78 -22.14 2.38
C PHE A 85 -1.74 -22.27 3.58
N ASN A 86 -3.01 -21.87 3.40
CA ASN A 86 -4.09 -22.28 4.29
C ASN A 86 -4.97 -23.34 3.64
N GLU A 87 -5.63 -24.16 4.45
CA GLU A 87 -6.69 -25.04 3.97
C GLU A 87 -7.84 -24.23 3.36
N GLN A 88 -8.60 -24.83 2.43
CA GLN A 88 -9.69 -24.13 1.76
C GLN A 88 -10.79 -23.66 2.75
N GLY A 89 -11.10 -24.48 3.75
CA GLY A 89 -12.18 -24.24 4.71
C GLY A 89 -13.59 -24.61 4.22
N PRO A 90 -14.62 -24.24 4.98
CA PRO A 90 -16.02 -24.43 4.60
C PRO A 90 -16.36 -23.76 3.27
N PRO A 91 -17.37 -24.23 2.53
CA PRO A 91 -17.84 -23.54 1.32
C PRO A 91 -18.16 -22.07 1.61
N PHE A 92 -17.64 -21.16 0.78
CA PHE A 92 -17.70 -19.72 1.02
C PHE A 92 -19.14 -19.20 1.20
N ASP A 93 -20.10 -19.77 0.46
CA ASP A 93 -21.53 -19.44 0.54
C ASP A 93 -22.21 -19.86 1.85
N THR A 94 -21.51 -20.63 2.70
CA THR A 94 -21.98 -21.02 4.04
C THR A 94 -21.39 -20.18 5.16
N ILE A 95 -20.42 -19.31 4.85
CA ILE A 95 -19.77 -18.43 5.83
C ILE A 95 -20.59 -17.14 5.97
N ASN A 96 -20.76 -16.68 7.20
CA ASN A 96 -21.42 -15.43 7.56
C ASN A 96 -20.87 -14.90 8.89
N ASP A 97 -21.32 -13.72 9.30
CA ASP A 97 -20.88 -13.00 10.50
C ASP A 97 -21.03 -13.84 11.80
N GLU A 98 -21.94 -14.82 11.82
CA GLU A 98 -22.16 -15.67 13.01
C GLU A 98 -21.18 -16.85 13.10
N ASN A 99 -20.54 -17.25 12.00
CA ASN A 99 -19.76 -18.48 11.93
C ASN A 99 -18.37 -18.35 11.30
N VAL A 100 -18.02 -17.17 10.79
CA VAL A 100 -16.68 -16.84 10.34
C VAL A 100 -15.71 -17.01 11.51
N VAL A 101 -14.56 -17.62 11.23
CA VAL A 101 -13.49 -17.77 12.22
C VAL A 101 -12.20 -17.26 11.59
N ALA A 102 -11.79 -16.07 11.98
CA ALA A 102 -10.55 -15.46 11.51
C ALA A 102 -9.37 -16.43 11.64
N LEU A 103 -8.50 -16.42 10.64
CA LEU A 103 -7.27 -17.21 10.55
C LEU A 103 -7.48 -18.73 10.43
N ARG A 104 -8.72 -19.24 10.44
CA ARG A 104 -9.01 -20.67 10.32
C ARG A 104 -8.65 -21.21 8.94
N SER A 105 -9.06 -20.52 7.89
CA SER A 105 -8.99 -21.05 6.52
C SER A 105 -8.93 -19.97 5.45
N PHE A 106 -8.64 -20.36 4.21
CA PHE A 106 -8.70 -19.48 3.05
C PHE A 106 -10.07 -18.81 2.90
N ASN A 107 -11.17 -19.56 2.99
CA ASN A 107 -12.50 -18.99 2.80
C ASN A 107 -12.93 -18.09 3.97
N ASP A 108 -12.48 -18.33 5.20
CA ASP A 108 -12.71 -17.42 6.34
C ASP A 108 -11.94 -16.11 6.16
N ASN A 109 -10.65 -16.20 5.84
CA ASN A 109 -9.81 -15.03 5.60
C ASN A 109 -10.29 -14.24 4.38
N ARG A 110 -10.81 -14.94 3.35
CA ARG A 110 -11.48 -14.32 2.21
C ARG A 110 -12.76 -13.62 2.63
N PHE A 111 -13.54 -14.18 3.55
CA PHE A 111 -14.77 -13.56 4.03
C PHE A 111 -14.46 -12.20 4.67
N ILE A 112 -13.48 -12.17 5.58
CA ILE A 112 -12.98 -10.94 6.23
C ILE A 112 -12.42 -9.97 5.19
N PHE A 113 -11.62 -10.43 4.22
CA PHE A 113 -11.13 -9.59 3.11
C PHE A 113 -12.24 -8.99 2.23
N GLU A 114 -13.39 -9.65 2.12
CA GLU A 114 -14.56 -9.19 1.37
C GLU A 114 -15.56 -8.41 2.22
N GLU A 115 -15.33 -8.32 3.52
CA GLU A 115 -16.22 -7.66 4.47
C GLU A 115 -16.39 -6.18 4.11
N PHE A 116 -17.57 -5.66 4.43
CA PHE A 116 -17.94 -4.28 4.17
C PHE A 116 -17.97 -3.54 5.50
N GLU A 117 -16.97 -2.71 5.72
CA GLU A 117 -16.82 -1.94 6.95
C GLU A 117 -17.84 -0.81 7.03
N THR A 118 -18.54 -0.78 8.16
CA THR A 118 -19.43 0.31 8.55
C THR A 118 -18.72 1.24 9.54
N ILE A 119 -19.39 2.34 9.91
CA ILE A 119 -18.86 3.26 10.91
C ILE A 119 -18.75 2.55 12.26
N GLU A 120 -19.70 1.65 12.56
CA GLU A 120 -19.73 0.86 13.78
C GLU A 120 -18.56 -0.14 13.87
N ASP A 121 -18.05 -0.60 12.72
CA ASP A 121 -16.90 -1.52 12.63
C ASP A 121 -15.55 -0.78 12.68
N GLY A 122 -15.57 0.56 12.55
CA GLY A 122 -14.36 1.38 12.60
C GLY A 122 -14.01 2.12 11.31
N LEU A 123 -14.84 2.08 10.27
CA LEU A 123 -14.60 2.82 9.03
C LEU A 123 -14.30 4.30 9.32
N GLY A 124 -13.09 4.74 8.98
CA GLY A 124 -12.62 6.06 9.36
C GLY A 124 -13.40 7.21 8.71
N PRO A 125 -13.32 8.44 9.25
CA PRO A 125 -14.09 9.58 8.76
C PRO A 125 -13.81 9.97 7.30
N THR A 126 -12.63 9.58 6.78
CA THR A 126 -12.23 9.74 5.38
C THR A 126 -11.68 8.43 4.83
N TYR A 127 -12.17 8.01 3.66
CA TYR A 127 -11.84 6.70 3.08
C TYR A 127 -12.01 6.72 1.54
N ASN A 128 -11.52 5.68 0.88
CA ASN A 128 -11.69 5.43 -0.56
C ASN A 128 -12.63 4.27 -0.87
N ALA A 129 -12.60 3.23 -0.03
CA ALA A 129 -13.39 2.02 -0.15
C ALA A 129 -13.87 1.56 1.23
N GLN A 130 -14.86 0.66 1.27
CA GLN A 130 -15.35 0.04 2.51
C GLN A 130 -15.04 -1.44 2.57
N SER A 131 -14.31 -1.98 1.59
CA SER A 131 -13.91 -3.37 1.52
C SER A 131 -12.66 -3.49 0.66
N CYS A 132 -11.74 -4.39 1.01
CA CYS A 132 -10.59 -4.68 0.14
C CYS A 132 -11.07 -5.15 -1.25
N ARG A 133 -12.21 -5.86 -1.30
CA ARG A 133 -12.81 -6.33 -2.55
C ARG A 133 -13.27 -5.20 -3.47
N GLU A 134 -13.63 -4.01 -2.98
CA GLU A 134 -13.99 -2.89 -3.87
C GLU A 134 -12.87 -2.59 -4.88
N CYS A 135 -11.61 -2.69 -4.43
CA CYS A 135 -10.42 -2.41 -5.23
C CYS A 135 -9.70 -3.67 -5.75
N HIS A 136 -9.88 -4.82 -5.11
CA HIS A 136 -9.20 -6.08 -5.46
C HIS A 136 -10.18 -7.13 -5.96
N GLN A 137 -10.92 -6.79 -7.03
CA GLN A 137 -11.84 -7.71 -7.70
C GLN A 137 -11.75 -7.63 -9.22
N ASN A 138 -11.29 -8.71 -9.84
CA ASN A 138 -11.42 -8.93 -11.28
C ASN A 138 -11.27 -10.41 -11.56
N VAL A 139 -12.31 -11.02 -12.12
CA VAL A 139 -12.53 -12.48 -12.19
C VAL A 139 -12.74 -13.12 -10.82
N VAL A 140 -11.83 -12.91 -9.88
CA VAL A 140 -11.87 -13.41 -8.50
C VAL A 140 -11.40 -12.34 -7.49
N THR A 141 -11.65 -12.59 -6.21
CA THR A 141 -11.21 -11.74 -5.10
C THR A 141 -9.68 -11.78 -4.99
N GLY A 142 -9.06 -10.63 -4.75
CA GLY A 142 -7.60 -10.43 -4.81
C GLY A 142 -7.07 -10.02 -6.21
N GLY A 143 -7.90 -10.13 -7.26
CA GLY A 143 -7.51 -9.73 -8.62
C GLY A 143 -7.35 -8.22 -8.78
N ALA A 144 -6.51 -7.77 -9.72
CA ALA A 144 -6.38 -6.35 -10.07
C ALA A 144 -7.68 -5.77 -10.65
N SER A 145 -8.11 -4.59 -10.18
CA SER A 145 -9.28 -3.89 -10.73
C SER A 145 -8.89 -2.67 -11.58
N GLN A 146 -9.90 -1.93 -12.05
CA GLN A 146 -9.73 -0.63 -12.72
C GLN A 146 -9.83 0.55 -11.73
N ILE A 147 -10.01 0.29 -10.44
CA ILE A 147 -10.03 1.34 -9.43
C ILE A 147 -8.64 1.95 -9.32
N ALA A 148 -8.60 3.28 -9.26
CA ALA A 148 -7.37 4.01 -9.13
C ALA A 148 -7.47 5.03 -7.99
N GLU A 149 -6.53 4.97 -7.06
CA GLU A 149 -6.35 5.99 -6.03
C GLU A 149 -5.84 7.30 -6.66
N HIS A 150 -6.34 8.42 -6.16
CA HIS A 150 -5.92 9.75 -6.59
C HIS A 150 -4.81 10.25 -5.68
N ARG A 151 -3.65 10.57 -6.26
CA ARG A 151 -2.53 11.16 -5.52
C ARG A 151 -2.17 12.54 -6.01
N THR A 152 -1.80 13.40 -5.07
CA THR A 152 -1.50 14.81 -5.29
C THR A 152 -0.25 15.27 -4.54
N GLY A 153 0.29 16.39 -4.99
CA GLY A 153 1.41 17.08 -4.36
C GLY A 153 1.85 18.26 -5.20
N ARG A 154 2.96 18.88 -4.82
CA ARG A 154 3.49 20.05 -5.52
C ARG A 154 4.98 19.96 -5.76
N THR A 155 5.45 20.67 -6.78
CA THR A 155 6.89 20.85 -7.00
C THR A 155 7.29 22.30 -6.72
N ASP A 156 8.29 22.50 -5.86
CA ASP A 156 8.90 23.81 -5.63
C ASP A 156 10.42 23.71 -5.74
N GLY A 157 11.03 24.58 -6.54
CA GLY A 157 12.48 24.54 -6.80
C GLY A 157 13.00 23.22 -7.39
N GLY A 158 12.16 22.43 -8.06
CA GLY A 158 12.50 21.09 -8.57
C GLY A 158 12.45 19.98 -7.53
N ILE A 159 11.99 20.27 -6.31
CA ILE A 159 11.79 19.31 -5.22
C ILE A 159 10.30 19.02 -5.10
N PHE A 160 9.94 17.75 -5.00
CA PHE A 160 8.55 17.32 -4.79
C PHE A 160 8.20 17.35 -3.30
N PHE A 161 7.01 17.84 -2.99
CA PHE A 161 6.39 17.84 -1.67
C PHE A 161 5.02 17.18 -1.76
N GLU A 162 4.69 16.34 -0.79
CA GLU A 162 3.35 15.75 -0.69
C GLU A 162 2.30 16.84 -0.34
N SER A 163 1.03 16.52 -0.64
CA SER A 163 -0.10 17.30 -0.13
C SER A 163 -0.12 17.26 1.39
N LEU A 164 -0.78 18.25 2.00
CA LEU A 164 -1.06 18.22 3.44
C LEU A 164 -1.93 17.00 3.73
N GLY A 165 -1.59 16.22 4.76
CA GLY A 165 -2.25 14.93 5.03
C GLY A 165 -1.75 13.78 4.16
N GLY A 166 -0.67 13.98 3.39
CA GLY A 166 -0.02 12.96 2.57
C GLY A 166 -0.42 13.01 1.10
N SER A 167 0.28 12.25 0.27
CA SER A 167 0.01 12.27 -1.18
C SER A 167 -1.32 11.64 -1.59
N LEU A 168 -1.90 10.74 -0.80
CA LEU A 168 -3.19 10.11 -1.10
C LEU A 168 -4.35 11.04 -0.75
N VAL A 169 -5.33 11.15 -1.65
CA VAL A 169 -6.58 11.87 -1.39
C VAL A 169 -7.71 10.86 -1.16
N GLN A 170 -8.38 10.93 -0.02
CA GLN A 170 -9.58 10.12 0.25
C GLN A 170 -10.80 10.71 -0.48
N SER A 171 -11.43 9.88 -1.31
CA SER A 171 -12.52 10.28 -2.20
C SER A 171 -13.91 10.33 -1.52
N ARG A 172 -14.05 9.70 -0.36
CA ARG A 172 -15.28 9.62 0.44
C ARG A 172 -15.03 10.11 1.87
N ALA A 173 -16.10 10.51 2.52
CA ALA A 173 -16.07 10.88 3.94
C ALA A 173 -17.44 10.66 4.58
N THR A 174 -17.47 10.38 5.87
CA THR A 174 -18.71 10.20 6.65
C THR A 174 -19.49 11.51 6.80
N HIS A 175 -18.80 12.66 6.66
CA HIS A 175 -19.40 13.99 6.79
C HIS A 175 -18.97 14.94 5.65
N ALA A 176 -19.93 15.72 5.14
CA ALA A 176 -19.71 16.58 3.96
C ALA A 176 -18.63 17.67 4.15
N ASN A 177 -18.38 18.12 5.38
CA ASN A 177 -17.41 19.18 5.68
C ASN A 177 -15.96 18.69 5.86
N ILE A 178 -15.73 17.38 5.86
CA ILE A 178 -14.39 16.77 5.85
C ILE A 178 -14.11 15.99 4.57
N VAL A 179 -14.92 16.16 3.52
CA VAL A 179 -14.58 15.65 2.20
C VAL A 179 -13.27 16.29 1.75
N GLU A 180 -12.27 15.46 1.50
CA GLU A 180 -10.97 15.93 1.05
C GLU A 180 -11.05 16.48 -0.38
N ARG A 181 -10.21 17.45 -0.66
CA ARG A 181 -10.08 18.09 -1.97
C ARG A 181 -8.62 18.34 -2.25
N VAL A 182 -8.26 18.25 -3.53
CA VAL A 182 -6.92 18.64 -3.98
C VAL A 182 -6.62 20.06 -3.51
N ALA A 183 -5.49 20.23 -2.82
CA ALA A 183 -5.08 21.52 -2.34
C ALA A 183 -4.83 22.46 -3.54
N PHE A 184 -5.13 23.75 -3.38
CA PHE A 184 -4.99 24.72 -4.46
C PHE A 184 -3.54 24.83 -4.97
N GLY A 185 -2.56 24.60 -4.10
CA GLY A 185 -1.14 24.66 -4.43
C GLY A 185 -0.57 23.38 -5.05
N ASP A 186 -1.36 22.31 -5.16
CA ASP A 186 -0.89 21.05 -5.73
C ASP A 186 -1.03 21.04 -7.25
N ASP A 187 0.12 21.14 -7.92
CA ASP A 187 0.26 21.16 -9.38
C ASP A 187 0.61 19.79 -9.98
N ILE A 188 0.89 18.78 -9.15
CA ILE A 188 1.10 17.39 -9.56
C ILE A 188 -0.11 16.54 -9.16
N ARG A 189 -0.64 15.79 -10.12
CA ARG A 189 -1.75 14.84 -9.92
C ARG A 189 -1.49 13.57 -10.69
N THR A 190 -1.72 12.43 -10.05
CA THR A 190 -1.59 11.11 -10.67
C THR A 190 -2.67 10.19 -10.16
N PHE A 191 -3.05 9.23 -11.00
CA PHE A 191 -3.89 8.11 -10.61
C PHE A 191 -3.02 6.85 -10.58
N ARG A 192 -3.19 6.01 -9.57
CA ARG A 192 -2.50 4.73 -9.45
C ARG A 192 -3.51 3.61 -9.33
N ILE A 193 -3.49 2.69 -10.27
CA ILE A 193 -4.40 1.55 -10.28
C ILE A 193 -4.05 0.62 -9.12
N SER A 194 -5.06 0.11 -8.41
CA SER A 194 -4.88 -0.89 -7.37
C SER A 194 -4.24 -2.15 -7.95
N THR A 195 -3.11 -2.57 -7.39
CA THR A 195 -2.34 -3.70 -7.92
C THR A 195 -3.03 -5.03 -7.65
N ASN A 196 -2.72 -6.03 -8.47
CA ASN A 196 -3.12 -7.42 -8.22
C ASN A 196 -2.47 -7.91 -6.92
N THR A 197 -3.20 -8.66 -6.09
CA THR A 197 -2.63 -9.36 -4.92
C THR A 197 -2.50 -10.87 -5.14
N LEU A 198 -3.13 -11.43 -6.19
CA LEU A 198 -3.03 -12.85 -6.53
C LEU A 198 -1.57 -13.30 -6.70
N GLY A 199 -1.15 -14.28 -5.91
CA GLY A 199 0.18 -14.87 -5.96
C GLY A 199 1.26 -14.10 -5.20
N ASP A 200 0.92 -12.98 -4.54
CA ASP A 200 1.90 -12.15 -3.84
C ASP A 200 2.54 -12.85 -2.63
N GLY A 201 1.93 -13.94 -2.11
CA GLY A 201 2.60 -14.82 -1.14
C GLY A 201 3.92 -15.40 -1.66
N PHE A 202 3.98 -15.73 -2.96
CA PHE A 202 5.23 -16.18 -3.58
C PHE A 202 6.23 -15.04 -3.73
N VAL A 203 5.76 -13.81 -3.99
CA VAL A 203 6.61 -12.61 -4.05
C VAL A 203 7.18 -12.27 -2.67
N GLU A 204 6.36 -12.37 -1.63
CA GLU A 204 6.78 -12.22 -0.23
C GLU A 204 7.85 -13.24 0.16
N ALA A 205 7.77 -14.45 -0.40
CA ALA A 205 8.74 -15.52 -0.17
C ALA A 205 10.05 -15.38 -0.96
N ILE A 206 10.24 -14.35 -1.82
CA ILE A 206 11.51 -14.15 -2.52
C ILE A 206 12.56 -13.59 -1.54
N ALA A 207 13.72 -14.25 -1.48
CA ALA A 207 14.86 -13.84 -0.65
C ALA A 207 15.44 -12.49 -1.09
N ASN A 208 15.89 -11.67 -0.12
CA ASN A 208 16.58 -10.40 -0.39
C ASN A 208 17.78 -10.59 -1.34
N GLU A 209 18.57 -11.66 -1.16
CA GLU A 209 19.74 -11.97 -2.00
C GLU A 209 19.34 -12.24 -3.45
N THR A 210 18.19 -12.88 -3.67
CA THR A 210 17.69 -13.13 -5.03
C THR A 210 17.36 -11.82 -5.73
N LEU A 211 16.66 -10.90 -5.06
CA LEU A 211 16.34 -9.57 -5.62
C LEU A 211 17.61 -8.75 -5.88
N MET A 212 18.56 -8.75 -4.95
CA MET A 212 19.86 -8.09 -5.13
C MET A 212 20.65 -8.69 -6.29
N GLY A 213 20.67 -10.02 -6.41
CA GLY A 213 21.34 -10.70 -7.51
C GLY A 213 20.69 -10.45 -8.87
N ILE A 214 19.37 -10.25 -8.94
CA ILE A 214 18.68 -9.80 -10.16
C ILE A 214 19.10 -8.37 -10.51
N ARG A 215 19.00 -7.44 -9.55
CA ARG A 215 19.46 -6.05 -9.73
C ARG A 215 20.93 -6.00 -10.18
N ASP A 216 21.79 -6.78 -9.56
CA ASP A 216 23.23 -6.67 -9.77
C ASP A 216 23.73 -7.25 -11.09
N ARG A 217 22.90 -8.07 -11.74
CA ARG A 217 23.11 -8.52 -13.12
C ARG A 217 22.66 -7.51 -14.17
N GLN A 218 21.93 -6.47 -13.79
CA GLN A 218 21.50 -5.42 -14.73
C GLN A 218 22.70 -4.54 -15.14
N PRO A 219 22.74 -4.08 -16.40
CA PRO A 219 23.69 -3.06 -16.85
C PRO A 219 23.64 -1.83 -15.93
N GLN A 220 24.79 -1.22 -15.67
CA GLN A 220 24.90 -0.13 -14.70
C GLN A 220 23.95 1.05 -15.00
N ASN A 221 23.75 1.37 -16.29
CA ASN A 221 22.86 2.44 -16.74
C ASN A 221 21.37 2.07 -16.78
N MET A 222 21.01 0.83 -16.47
CA MET A 222 19.63 0.33 -16.39
C MET A 222 19.29 -0.22 -15.00
N ARG A 223 20.25 -0.23 -14.09
CA ARG A 223 20.12 -0.84 -12.77
C ARG A 223 19.16 -0.04 -11.91
N GLY A 224 18.13 -0.72 -11.41
CA GLY A 224 17.19 -0.13 -10.45
C GLY A 224 17.79 0.09 -9.06
N THR A 225 17.06 0.82 -8.23
CA THR A 225 17.37 1.03 -6.82
C THR A 225 16.61 0.02 -5.97
N ALA A 226 17.34 -0.77 -5.17
CA ALA A 226 16.72 -1.60 -4.13
C ALA A 226 16.46 -0.74 -2.89
N LEU A 227 15.22 -0.70 -2.43
CA LEU A 227 14.82 0.07 -1.26
C LEU A 227 14.73 -0.86 -0.05
N MET A 228 15.34 -0.46 1.06
CA MET A 228 15.13 -1.10 2.35
C MET A 228 13.97 -0.41 3.05
N VAL A 229 13.04 -1.19 3.58
CA VAL A 229 11.86 -0.71 4.26
C VAL A 229 11.66 -1.50 5.56
N PRO A 230 11.03 -0.92 6.59
CA PRO A 230 10.74 -1.66 7.80
C PRO A 230 9.67 -2.72 7.55
N VAL A 231 9.74 -3.79 8.34
CA VAL A 231 8.68 -4.77 8.51
C VAL A 231 8.05 -4.54 9.89
N PHE A 232 6.77 -4.20 9.94
CA PHE A 232 6.06 -3.82 11.17
C PHE A 232 6.00 -4.99 12.15
N GLU A 233 5.53 -6.15 11.69
CA GLU A 233 5.48 -7.39 12.49
C GLU A 233 6.88 -7.93 12.85
N GLY A 234 7.91 -7.45 12.14
CA GLY A 234 9.32 -7.72 12.38
C GLY A 234 10.02 -6.71 13.30
N ASN A 235 9.27 -5.92 14.08
CA ASN A 235 9.78 -4.88 14.98
C ASN A 235 10.67 -3.83 14.27
N GLY A 236 10.34 -3.48 13.03
CA GLY A 236 11.08 -2.51 12.23
C GLY A 236 12.40 -3.04 11.66
N ASN A 237 12.59 -4.36 11.62
CA ASN A 237 13.69 -4.96 10.87
C ASN A 237 13.61 -4.57 9.40
N ALA A 238 14.76 -4.32 8.77
CA ALA A 238 14.81 -3.92 7.38
C ALA A 238 14.66 -5.14 6.47
N ARG A 239 13.90 -4.99 5.39
CA ARG A 239 13.81 -5.97 4.30
C ARG A 239 13.70 -5.23 2.97
N LEU A 240 14.03 -5.90 1.86
CA LEU A 240 13.87 -5.27 0.54
C LEU A 240 12.39 -5.12 0.18
N GLY A 241 12.01 -3.88 -0.12
CA GLY A 241 10.67 -3.51 -0.53
C GLY A 241 10.26 -4.17 -1.85
N ARG A 242 9.00 -4.57 -1.92
CA ARG A 242 8.43 -5.34 -3.04
C ARG A 242 6.93 -5.12 -3.28
N PHE A 243 6.24 -4.48 -2.34
CA PHE A 243 4.82 -4.19 -2.43
C PHE A 243 4.53 -2.69 -2.47
N GLY A 244 3.46 -2.33 -3.18
CA GLY A 244 3.10 -0.95 -3.50
C GLY A 244 3.89 -0.38 -4.68
N TRP A 245 3.35 0.68 -5.29
CA TRP A 245 3.92 1.31 -6.49
C TRP A 245 5.35 1.86 -6.33
N LYS A 246 5.80 2.08 -5.09
CA LYS A 246 7.15 2.56 -4.78
C LYS A 246 7.98 1.52 -4.01
N ASN A 247 7.52 0.27 -3.91
CA ASN A 247 8.16 -0.76 -3.07
C ASN A 247 8.29 -0.30 -1.62
N GLN A 248 7.29 0.40 -1.08
CA GLN A 248 7.34 0.97 0.26
C GLN A 248 7.10 -0.07 1.37
N HIS A 249 6.66 -1.28 1.02
CA HIS A 249 6.44 -2.40 1.96
C HIS A 249 7.17 -3.67 1.52
N ALA A 250 7.60 -4.48 2.49
CA ALA A 250 8.31 -5.74 2.24
C ALA A 250 7.53 -6.99 2.66
N SER A 251 6.48 -6.83 3.45
CA SER A 251 5.57 -7.91 3.86
C SER A 251 4.12 -7.57 3.55
N LEU A 252 3.30 -8.61 3.43
CA LEU A 252 1.89 -8.49 3.15
C LEU A 252 1.11 -7.96 4.34
N GLU A 253 1.53 -8.25 5.57
CA GLU A 253 0.90 -7.73 6.78
C GLU A 253 1.17 -6.24 6.95
N SER A 254 2.42 -5.79 6.76
CA SER A 254 2.76 -4.36 6.74
C SER A 254 2.05 -3.61 5.62
N PHE A 255 1.94 -4.23 4.44
CA PHE A 255 1.18 -3.69 3.31
C PHE A 255 -0.31 -3.56 3.63
N SER A 256 -0.92 -4.59 4.23
CA SER A 256 -2.33 -4.58 4.64
C SER A 256 -2.59 -3.51 5.70
N ALA A 257 -1.71 -3.35 6.69
CA ALA A 257 -1.85 -2.30 7.72
C ALA A 257 -1.91 -0.90 7.10
N ASP A 258 -0.97 -0.61 6.20
CA ASP A 258 -0.92 0.69 5.51
C ASP A 258 -2.15 0.89 4.61
N ALA A 259 -2.63 -0.15 3.91
CA ALA A 259 -3.83 -0.07 3.10
C ALA A 259 -5.10 0.13 3.94
N TYR A 260 -5.22 -0.55 5.08
CA TYR A 260 -6.41 -0.49 5.94
C TYR A 260 -6.61 0.94 6.49
N LEU A 261 -5.51 1.55 6.96
CA LEU A 261 -5.53 2.95 7.39
C LEU A 261 -5.79 3.91 6.21
N ASN A 262 -5.05 3.78 5.11
CA ASN A 262 -5.08 4.79 4.05
C ASN A 262 -6.31 4.73 3.15
N GLU A 263 -6.84 3.54 2.89
CA GLU A 263 -7.97 3.33 1.97
C GLU A 263 -9.32 3.20 2.67
N MET A 264 -9.34 2.79 3.94
CA MET A 264 -10.56 2.54 4.71
C MET A 264 -10.63 3.38 6.01
N GLY A 265 -9.50 3.95 6.45
CA GLY A 265 -9.45 4.78 7.66
C GLY A 265 -9.43 3.96 8.95
N ILE A 266 -9.14 2.66 8.89
CA ILE A 266 -9.13 1.80 10.07
C ILE A 266 -7.72 1.72 10.64
N THR A 267 -7.56 2.08 11.90
CA THR A 267 -6.27 2.03 12.59
C THR A 267 -6.02 0.64 13.19
N SER A 268 -4.76 0.34 13.45
CA SER A 268 -4.30 -0.98 13.92
C SER A 268 -3.14 -0.83 14.90
N PRO A 269 -2.69 -1.90 15.60
CA PRO A 269 -1.57 -1.81 16.52
C PRO A 269 -0.27 -1.32 15.88
N PHE A 270 -0.08 -1.53 14.57
CA PHE A 270 1.08 -1.03 13.82
C PHE A 270 0.95 0.45 13.43
N LEU A 271 -0.28 0.91 13.16
CA LEU A 271 -0.58 2.26 12.69
C LEU A 271 -1.80 2.80 13.46
N PRO A 272 -1.62 3.21 14.72
CA PRO A 272 -2.72 3.53 15.64
C PRO A 272 -3.19 4.98 15.58
N GLU A 273 -2.78 5.73 14.55
CA GLU A 273 -3.14 7.14 14.42
C GLU A 273 -3.93 7.33 13.12
N GLU A 274 -5.14 7.83 13.28
CA GLU A 274 -6.07 8.19 12.21
C GLU A 274 -5.46 9.20 11.22
N ASN A 275 -5.93 9.11 9.98
CA ASN A 275 -5.61 10.04 8.91
C ASN A 275 -6.20 11.43 9.15
N THR A 276 -5.68 12.40 8.42
CA THR A 276 -6.23 13.76 8.38
C THR A 276 -6.94 13.99 7.05
N SER A 277 -7.92 14.89 7.04
CA SER A 277 -8.58 15.32 5.80
C SER A 277 -7.84 16.51 5.19
N GLY A 278 -6.84 16.25 4.35
CA GLY A 278 -6.00 17.29 3.77
C GLY A 278 -5.24 18.10 4.84
N GLY A 279 -4.73 17.43 5.87
CA GLY A 279 -4.06 18.04 7.04
C GLY A 279 -5.01 18.60 8.10
N ARG A 280 -6.33 18.46 7.94
CA ARG A 280 -7.31 18.85 8.97
C ARG A 280 -7.57 17.69 9.92
N ASP A 281 -7.55 17.99 11.21
CA ASP A 281 -7.99 17.08 12.27
C ASP A 281 -9.44 16.62 12.05
N VAL A 282 -9.64 15.31 12.09
CA VAL A 282 -10.94 14.64 11.92
C VAL A 282 -11.40 13.89 13.17
N SER A 283 -10.64 13.90 14.26
CA SER A 283 -10.92 13.15 15.49
C SER A 283 -12.33 13.37 16.07
N ARG A 284 -12.93 14.56 15.86
CA ARG A 284 -14.32 14.83 16.30
C ARG A 284 -15.41 14.10 15.51
N TYR A 285 -15.06 13.51 14.37
CA TYR A 285 -15.95 12.76 13.48
C TYR A 285 -15.74 11.26 13.59
N ASP A 286 -14.62 10.87 14.17
CA ASP A 286 -14.36 9.51 14.56
C ASP A 286 -15.13 9.21 15.86
N THR A 287 -15.88 8.11 15.83
CA THR A 287 -16.79 7.70 16.89
C THR A 287 -16.42 6.36 17.51
N VAL A 288 -15.44 5.67 16.92
CA VAL A 288 -14.88 4.43 17.44
C VAL A 288 -13.54 4.80 18.11
N ALA A 289 -12.99 3.90 18.92
CA ALA A 289 -11.77 4.19 19.69
C ALA A 289 -10.57 3.50 19.04
N ASP A 290 -9.54 4.28 18.71
CA ASP A 290 -8.30 3.74 18.17
C ASP A 290 -7.56 2.82 19.18
N PRO A 291 -6.92 1.71 18.72
CA PRO A 291 -7.10 1.15 17.39
C PRO A 291 -8.42 0.40 17.25
N GLU A 292 -9.10 0.57 16.10
CA GLU A 292 -10.34 -0.15 15.79
C GLU A 292 -10.09 -1.65 15.60
N ASP A 293 -9.05 -1.99 14.83
CA ASP A 293 -8.61 -3.37 14.63
C ASP A 293 -7.59 -3.78 15.70
N ASP A 294 -7.71 -5.02 16.19
CA ASP A 294 -6.79 -5.60 17.17
C ASP A 294 -5.55 -6.27 16.52
N GLY A 295 -5.49 -6.25 15.19
CA GLY A 295 -4.44 -6.83 14.35
C GLY A 295 -4.83 -8.16 13.71
N VAL A 296 -5.94 -8.78 14.12
CA VAL A 296 -6.38 -10.07 13.58
C VAL A 296 -6.75 -9.95 12.11
N ASP A 297 -7.38 -8.85 11.69
CA ASP A 297 -7.78 -8.65 10.30
C ASP A 297 -6.56 -8.50 9.39
N LEU A 298 -5.51 -7.80 9.85
CA LEU A 298 -4.26 -7.67 9.09
C LEU A 298 -3.65 -9.03 8.77
N VAL A 299 -3.61 -9.92 9.75
CA VAL A 299 -3.11 -11.28 9.58
C VAL A 299 -4.06 -12.08 8.68
N ALA A 300 -5.38 -11.89 8.79
CA ALA A 300 -6.37 -12.55 7.93
C ALA A 300 -6.21 -12.11 6.47
N PHE A 301 -6.11 -10.81 6.19
CA PHE A 301 -5.85 -10.26 4.86
C PHE A 301 -4.55 -10.81 4.29
N ALA A 302 -3.46 -10.77 5.06
CA ALA A 302 -2.18 -11.29 4.62
C ALA A 302 -2.25 -12.79 4.32
N ASN A 303 -2.93 -13.58 5.17
CA ASN A 303 -3.09 -15.02 4.99
C ASN A 303 -3.97 -15.38 3.79
N PHE A 304 -5.03 -14.61 3.53
CA PHE A 304 -5.80 -14.72 2.29
C PHE A 304 -4.89 -14.50 1.08
N ILE A 305 -4.17 -13.37 1.03
CA ILE A 305 -3.26 -13.03 -0.08
C ILE A 305 -2.17 -14.09 -0.25
N ARG A 306 -1.53 -14.53 0.84
CA ARG A 306 -0.51 -15.60 0.84
C ARG A 306 -1.02 -16.92 0.28
N SER A 307 -2.31 -17.20 0.49
CA SER A 307 -2.98 -18.42 0.02
C SER A 307 -3.51 -18.32 -1.41
N THR A 308 -3.46 -17.16 -2.07
CA THR A 308 -3.93 -17.05 -3.45
C THR A 308 -2.98 -17.73 -4.44
N LYS A 309 -3.56 -18.27 -5.52
CA LYS A 309 -2.81 -18.75 -6.68
C LYS A 309 -2.27 -17.58 -7.50
N VAL A 310 -1.23 -17.82 -8.29
CA VAL A 310 -0.78 -16.82 -9.28
C VAL A 310 -1.79 -16.70 -10.43
N PRO A 311 -1.87 -15.55 -11.12
CA PRO A 311 -2.66 -15.41 -12.34
C PRO A 311 -2.28 -16.46 -13.41
N ASP A 312 -3.29 -17.09 -14.01
CA ASP A 312 -3.05 -18.12 -15.03
C ASP A 312 -2.51 -17.52 -16.34
N ARG A 313 -1.63 -18.27 -17.02
CA ARG A 313 -1.09 -17.91 -18.33
C ARG A 313 -1.98 -18.46 -19.43
N GLY A 314 -2.24 -17.65 -20.45
CA GLY A 314 -2.93 -18.13 -21.65
C GLY A 314 -2.17 -19.24 -22.41
N PRO A 315 -2.83 -19.95 -23.35
CA PRO A 315 -2.23 -21.07 -24.07
C PRO A 315 -0.93 -20.74 -24.80
N ILE A 316 0.10 -21.56 -24.60
CA ILE A 316 1.42 -21.37 -25.22
C ILE A 316 1.43 -21.90 -26.66
N ASN A 317 1.12 -21.01 -27.60
CA ASN A 317 1.17 -21.29 -29.04
C ASN A 317 2.44 -20.72 -29.72
N ALA A 318 2.57 -20.91 -31.03
CA ALA A 318 3.72 -20.45 -31.80
C ALA A 318 3.92 -18.92 -31.72
N THR A 319 2.84 -18.15 -31.72
CA THR A 319 2.88 -16.68 -31.60
C THR A 319 3.42 -16.27 -30.23
N VAL A 320 2.98 -16.91 -29.14
CA VAL A 320 3.48 -16.64 -27.78
C VAL A 320 4.99 -16.89 -27.68
N ARG A 321 5.47 -18.01 -28.24
CA ARG A 321 6.92 -18.34 -28.24
C ARG A 321 7.75 -17.38 -29.08
N SER A 322 7.21 -16.92 -30.21
CA SER A 322 7.83 -15.88 -31.03
C SER A 322 7.91 -14.55 -30.26
N GLY A 323 6.82 -14.16 -29.59
CA GLY A 323 6.76 -12.98 -28.74
C GLY A 323 7.75 -13.03 -27.57
N GLU A 324 7.90 -14.17 -26.90
CA GLU A 324 8.91 -14.37 -25.85
C GLU A 324 10.34 -14.17 -26.38
N SER A 325 10.62 -14.71 -27.57
CA SER A 325 11.93 -14.53 -28.22
C SER A 325 12.20 -13.07 -28.54
N LEU A 326 11.20 -12.36 -29.08
CA LEU A 326 11.28 -10.92 -29.36
C LEU A 326 11.46 -10.11 -28.06
N PHE A 327 10.74 -10.43 -27.00
CA PHE A 327 10.84 -9.78 -25.69
C PHE A 327 12.27 -9.82 -25.13
N ARG A 328 12.93 -10.97 -25.27
CA ARG A 328 14.34 -11.13 -24.89
C ARG A 328 15.27 -10.34 -25.82
N GLN A 329 15.02 -10.37 -27.13
CA GLN A 329 15.83 -9.64 -28.12
C GLN A 329 15.78 -8.12 -27.94
N VAL A 330 14.62 -7.57 -27.57
CA VAL A 330 14.44 -6.13 -27.29
C VAL A 330 15.16 -5.72 -26.00
N GLY A 331 15.44 -6.65 -25.09
CA GLY A 331 16.07 -6.39 -23.80
C GLY A 331 15.10 -6.22 -22.64
N CYS A 332 13.79 -6.48 -22.84
CA CYS A 332 12.80 -6.37 -21.77
C CYS A 332 13.11 -7.34 -20.60
N ALA A 333 13.72 -8.49 -20.91
CA ALA A 333 14.16 -9.49 -19.95
C ALA A 333 15.32 -9.04 -19.05
N THR A 334 15.94 -7.88 -19.31
CA THR A 334 16.93 -7.28 -18.41
C THR A 334 16.29 -6.87 -17.08
N CYS A 335 15.03 -6.43 -17.09
CA CYS A 335 14.28 -6.09 -15.88
C CYS A 335 13.20 -7.12 -15.55
N HIS A 336 12.48 -7.61 -16.55
CA HIS A 336 11.41 -8.60 -16.39
C HIS A 336 11.94 -10.02 -16.54
N THR A 337 12.56 -10.55 -15.48
CA THR A 337 13.05 -11.94 -15.46
C THR A 337 11.92 -12.94 -15.70
N SER A 338 12.21 -14.01 -16.44
CA SER A 338 11.20 -15.00 -16.86
C SER A 338 10.72 -15.90 -15.72
N SER A 339 11.56 -16.08 -14.70
CA SER A 339 11.25 -16.86 -13.50
C SER A 339 12.06 -16.33 -12.33
N ILE A 340 11.52 -16.54 -11.13
CA ILE A 340 12.18 -16.27 -9.85
C ILE A 340 11.86 -17.44 -8.93
N THR A 341 12.88 -18.00 -8.29
CA THR A 341 12.71 -19.03 -7.27
C THR A 341 12.58 -18.35 -5.91
N THR A 342 11.60 -18.76 -5.12
CA THR A 342 11.41 -18.31 -3.74
C THR A 342 12.56 -18.78 -2.85
N ALA A 343 12.63 -18.23 -1.63
CA ALA A 343 13.44 -18.80 -0.58
C ALA A 343 13.04 -20.28 -0.31
N PRO A 344 13.96 -21.11 0.20
CA PRO A 344 13.63 -22.47 0.61
C PRO A 344 12.49 -22.50 1.63
N SER A 345 11.66 -23.55 1.57
CA SER A 345 10.63 -23.78 2.59
C SER A 345 11.24 -23.81 4.00
N GLY A 346 10.54 -23.21 4.97
CA GLY A 346 11.02 -23.04 6.34
C GLY A 346 12.00 -21.89 6.55
N THR A 347 12.28 -21.08 5.52
CA THR A 347 13.04 -19.84 5.72
C THR A 347 12.20 -18.84 6.53
N VAL A 348 12.73 -18.42 7.67
CA VAL A 348 12.18 -17.36 8.51
C VAL A 348 12.30 -16.02 7.77
N ILE A 349 11.18 -15.34 7.60
CA ILE A 349 11.11 -14.00 7.01
C ILE A 349 10.24 -13.11 7.89
N ASN A 350 10.38 -11.79 7.78
CA ASN A 350 9.51 -10.81 8.44
C ASN A 350 9.41 -10.88 9.99
N GLY A 351 10.32 -11.57 10.68
CA GLY A 351 10.30 -11.67 12.14
C GLY A 351 9.75 -12.98 12.71
N GLY A 352 9.37 -13.94 11.86
CA GLY A 352 8.93 -15.28 12.25
C GLY A 352 8.79 -16.24 11.09
#